data_AF-A0A830C255-F1
#
_entry.id   AF-A0A830C255-F1
#
_cell.length_a   1.000
_cell.length_b   1.000
_cell.length_c   1.000
_cell.angle_alpha   90.00
_cell.angle_beta   90.00
_cell.angle_gamma   90.00
#
_symmetry.space_group_name_H-M   'P 1'
#
loop_
_entity.id
_entity.type
_entity.pdbx_description
1 polymer ?
#
loop_
_entity_poly.entity_id
_entity_poly.type
_entity_poly.pdbx_seq_one_letter_code
_entity_poly.pdbx_strand_id
1 'polypeptide(L)'
;MAAQAHQPIVSKQPILLFAGLESPTVDTQTFLVTVSVLVAIALSLFLGLKGDPVPCERCAGNGGTKCVFCNDGKMKVETGLVDCKVCKGAGLVLCKKCRGSGYSKRL
;
A
#
# COMPACT_ATOMS: atom_id res chain seq x y z
N MET A 1 -31.91 29.11 -43.50
CA MET A 1 -30.64 28.68 -44.11
C MET A 1 -29.68 28.41 -42.97
N ALA A 2 -29.23 27.17 -42.87
CA ALA A 2 -28.47 26.61 -41.76
C ALA A 2 -26.97 26.91 -41.85
N ALA A 3 -26.29 26.91 -40.70
CA ALA A 3 -24.99 26.25 -40.51
C ALA A 3 -24.65 26.13 -39.01
N GLN A 4 -24.64 24.89 -38.49
CA GLN A 4 -23.90 24.50 -37.29
C GLN A 4 -22.50 24.05 -37.71
N ALA A 5 -21.45 24.43 -36.96
CA ALA A 5 -20.13 23.76 -36.84
C ALA A 5 -19.23 24.65 -35.96
N HIS A 6 -18.33 24.23 -35.08
CA HIS A 6 -17.83 22.93 -34.62
C HIS A 6 -17.04 23.26 -33.32
N GLN A 7 -17.18 22.49 -32.24
CA GLN A 7 -16.22 22.58 -31.12
C GLN A 7 -14.85 22.01 -31.57
N PRO A 8 -13.74 22.53 -31.05
CA PRO A 8 -12.57 21.69 -30.82
C PRO A 8 -12.32 21.53 -29.31
N ILE A 9 -12.54 20.30 -28.84
CA ILE A 9 -11.92 19.76 -27.64
C ILE A 9 -10.41 19.74 -27.90
N VAL A 10 -9.64 20.57 -27.19
CA VAL A 10 -8.17 20.46 -27.19
C VAL A 10 -7.67 20.40 -25.76
N SER A 11 -7.59 19.15 -25.29
CA SER A 11 -6.74 18.72 -24.19
C SER A 11 -5.29 19.18 -24.47
N LYS A 12 -4.75 20.09 -23.66
CA LYS A 12 -3.34 20.49 -23.69
C LYS A 12 -2.70 20.18 -22.34
N GLN A 13 -2.23 18.94 -22.27
CA GLN A 13 -1.05 18.39 -21.62
C GLN A 13 -0.53 19.03 -20.30
N PRO A 14 -0.27 18.20 -19.27
CA PRO A 14 0.31 18.62 -17.99
C PRO A 14 1.85 18.73 -18.12
N ILE A 15 2.35 19.63 -18.97
CA ILE A 15 3.80 19.79 -19.24
C ILE A 15 4.18 21.27 -19.36
N LEU A 16 3.73 22.14 -18.44
CA LEU A 16 4.33 23.46 -18.26
C LEU A 16 5.07 23.51 -16.92
N LEU A 17 6.10 22.69 -16.82
CA LEU A 17 7.04 22.65 -15.70
C LEU A 17 8.10 23.76 -15.74
N PHE A 18 8.14 24.65 -16.76
CA PHE A 18 9.26 25.61 -16.92
C PHE A 18 8.91 26.99 -17.52
N ALA A 19 7.64 27.36 -17.70
CA ALA A 19 7.29 28.68 -18.25
C ALA A 19 6.89 29.64 -17.11
N GLY A 20 7.87 30.29 -16.47
CA GLY A 20 7.56 31.30 -15.45
C GLY A 20 8.72 31.79 -14.59
N LEU A 21 9.92 32.01 -15.17
CA LEU A 21 10.95 32.82 -14.50
C LEU A 21 10.80 34.30 -14.92
N GLU A 22 9.59 34.84 -14.89
CA GLU A 22 9.37 36.24 -15.25
C GLU A 22 8.14 36.80 -14.52
N SER A 23 8.23 36.94 -13.18
CA SER A 23 7.42 37.84 -12.33
C SER A 23 7.89 37.73 -10.85
N PRO A 24 8.11 38.83 -10.11
CA PRO A 24 8.66 38.81 -8.74
C PRO A 24 7.58 38.64 -7.66
N THR A 25 6.47 37.98 -7.95
CA THR A 25 5.43 37.66 -6.96
C THR A 25 5.48 36.17 -6.72
N VAL A 26 6.08 35.79 -5.60
CA VAL A 26 6.06 34.41 -5.12
C VAL A 26 4.62 34.11 -4.73
N ASP A 27 3.80 33.72 -5.70
CA ASP A 27 2.39 33.43 -5.47
C ASP A 27 2.29 32.28 -4.48
N THR A 28 1.48 32.45 -3.44
CA THR A 28 1.24 31.45 -2.39
C THR A 28 0.89 30.09 -2.99
N GLN A 29 0.21 30.08 -4.14
CA GLN A 29 -0.13 28.88 -4.89
C GLN A 29 1.12 28.12 -5.36
N THR A 30 2.06 28.82 -6.02
CA THR A 30 3.32 28.21 -6.49
C THR A 30 4.14 27.72 -5.30
N PHE A 31 4.22 28.49 -4.22
CA PHE A 31 4.94 28.10 -3.00
C PHE A 31 4.38 26.80 -2.38
N LEU A 32 3.06 26.70 -2.22
CA LEU A 32 2.41 25.51 -1.67
C LEU A 32 2.60 24.28 -2.56
N VAL A 33 2.49 24.44 -3.88
CA VAL A 33 2.73 23.34 -4.82
C VAL A 33 4.19 22.90 -4.74
N THR A 34 5.15 23.82 -4.76
CA THR A 34 6.58 23.46 -4.68
C THR A 34 6.92 22.76 -3.37
N VAL A 35 6.44 23.26 -2.23
CA VAL A 35 6.70 22.63 -0.92
C VAL A 35 6.06 21.24 -0.85
N SER A 36 4.82 21.07 -1.32
CA SER A 36 4.14 19.76 -1.28
C SER A 36 4.84 18.71 -2.15
N VAL A 37 5.27 19.09 -3.35
CA VAL A 37 6.02 18.20 -4.26
C VAL A 37 7.37 17.83 -3.65
N LEU A 38 8.10 18.81 -3.08
CA LEU A 38 9.39 18.54 -2.43
C LEU A 38 9.24 17.58 -1.24
N VAL A 39 8.24 17.78 -0.38
CA VAL A 39 7.96 16.88 0.75
C VAL A 39 7.60 15.48 0.26
N ALA A 40 6.76 15.36 -0.77
CA ALA A 40 6.38 14.07 -1.33
C ALA A 40 7.60 13.31 -1.87
N ILE A 41 8.46 13.97 -2.66
CA ILE A 41 9.68 13.36 -3.20
C ILE A 41 10.60 12.92 -2.07
N ALA A 42 10.83 13.79 -1.08
CA ALA A 42 11.69 13.47 0.07
C ALA A 42 11.17 12.26 0.86
N LEU A 43 9.86 12.18 1.12
CA LEU A 43 9.25 11.05 1.83
C LEU A 43 9.32 9.76 1.00
N SER A 44 9.04 9.81 -0.30
CA SER A 44 9.15 8.64 -1.18
C SER A 44 10.57 8.08 -1.20
N LEU A 45 11.58 8.94 -1.32
CA LEU A 45 12.98 8.55 -1.30
C LEU A 45 13.42 8.03 0.07
N PHE A 46 13.02 8.71 1.16
CA PHE A 46 13.39 8.31 2.51
C PHE A 46 12.83 6.93 2.88
N LEU A 47 11.55 6.68 2.56
CA LEU A 47 10.92 5.39 2.81
C LEU A 47 11.49 4.29 1.91
N GLY A 48 11.79 4.60 0.64
CA GLY A 48 12.42 3.66 -0.28
C GLY A 48 13.84 3.26 0.14
N LEU A 49 14.62 4.19 0.70
CA LEU A 49 15.99 3.92 1.15
C LEU A 49 16.04 3.00 2.38
N LYS A 50 14.99 2.96 3.21
CA LYS A 50 14.94 2.10 4.41
C LYS A 50 14.93 0.60 4.09
N GLY A 51 14.74 0.25 2.82
CA GLY A 51 14.79 -1.12 2.30
C GLY A 51 13.54 -1.92 2.64
N ASP A 52 13.36 -3.03 1.92
CA ASP A 52 12.18 -3.89 2.08
C ASP A 52 12.18 -4.59 3.44
N PRO A 53 10.99 -4.84 4.02
CA PRO A 53 10.88 -5.55 5.28
C PRO A 53 11.41 -6.99 5.13
N VAL A 54 12.41 -7.34 5.94
CA VAL A 54 13.05 -8.66 5.87
C VAL A 54 12.08 -9.74 6.36
N PRO A 55 11.87 -10.84 5.60
CA PRO A 55 10.97 -11.91 6.02
C PRO A 55 11.44 -12.57 7.32
N CYS A 56 10.50 -12.97 8.16
CA CYS A 56 10.78 -13.65 9.41
C CYS A 56 11.38 -15.02 9.13
N GLU A 57 12.62 -15.25 9.56
CA GLU A 57 13.35 -16.52 9.35
C GLU A 57 12.59 -17.76 9.89
N ARG A 58 11.77 -17.60 10.94
CA ARG A 58 11.06 -18.74 11.57
C ARG A 58 9.86 -19.22 10.76
N CYS A 59 9.23 -18.34 9.98
CA CYS A 59 8.06 -18.71 9.16
C CYS A 59 8.25 -18.40 7.68
N ALA A 60 9.46 -17.99 7.27
CA ALA A 60 9.82 -17.65 5.90
C ALA A 60 8.83 -16.69 5.23
N GLY A 61 8.41 -15.63 5.93
CA GLY A 61 7.46 -14.65 5.38
C GLY A 61 5.98 -14.98 5.56
N ASN A 62 5.62 -16.22 5.90
CA ASN A 62 4.21 -16.66 5.88
C ASN A 62 3.37 -16.20 7.08
N GLY A 63 4.00 -15.65 8.12
CA GLY A 63 3.30 -15.23 9.35
C GLY A 63 2.83 -16.36 10.26
N GLY A 64 2.81 -17.60 9.79
CA GLY A 64 2.42 -18.79 10.56
C GLY A 64 2.63 -20.08 9.77
N THR A 65 2.07 -21.19 10.28
CA THR A 65 2.05 -22.48 9.58
C THR A 65 0.61 -23.00 9.47
N LYS A 66 0.30 -23.82 8.46
CA LYS A 66 -1.03 -24.43 8.34
C LYS A 66 -1.40 -25.19 9.62
N CYS A 67 -2.62 -24.99 10.11
CA CYS A 67 -3.09 -25.71 11.29
C CYS A 67 -3.45 -27.15 10.90
N VAL A 68 -2.71 -28.13 11.43
CA VAL A 68 -2.88 -29.56 11.09
C VAL A 68 -4.17 -30.18 11.65
N PHE A 69 -4.84 -29.49 12.57
CA PHE A 69 -6.04 -29.98 13.25
C PHE A 69 -7.35 -29.59 12.56
N CYS A 70 -7.28 -28.89 11.43
CA CYS A 70 -8.46 -28.42 10.72
C CYS A 70 -8.20 -28.32 9.22
N ASN A 71 -9.29 -28.20 8.46
CA ASN A 71 -9.25 -27.75 7.08
C ASN A 71 -9.72 -26.29 7.08
N ASP A 72 -8.78 -25.38 6.80
CA ASP A 72 -9.02 -23.94 6.65
C ASP A 72 -9.85 -23.33 7.79
N GLY A 73 -9.47 -23.70 9.03
CA GLY A 73 -10.08 -23.17 10.24
C GLY A 73 -11.27 -23.95 10.73
N LYS A 74 -11.74 -24.96 10.00
CA LYS A 74 -12.91 -25.76 10.35
C LYS A 74 -12.55 -27.22 10.65
N MET A 75 -13.15 -27.78 11.69
CA MET A 75 -13.02 -29.19 12.06
C MET A 75 -14.39 -29.88 12.01
N LYS A 76 -14.41 -31.13 11.53
CA LYS A 76 -15.61 -31.97 11.57
C LYS A 76 -15.80 -32.52 12.98
N VAL A 77 -17.00 -32.38 13.49
CA VAL A 77 -17.49 -32.99 14.73
C VAL A 77 -18.80 -33.72 14.42
N GLU A 78 -19.25 -34.58 15.32
CA GLU A 78 -20.47 -35.38 15.12
C GLU A 78 -21.71 -34.52 14.81
N THR A 79 -21.76 -33.31 15.37
CA THR A 79 -22.85 -32.34 15.18
C THR A 79 -22.70 -31.44 13.96
N GLY A 80 -21.61 -31.57 13.17
CA GLY A 80 -21.38 -30.78 11.96
C GLY A 80 -19.96 -30.19 11.85
N LEU A 81 -19.86 -28.97 11.33
CA LEU A 81 -18.58 -28.30 11.09
C LEU A 81 -18.42 -27.09 12.03
N VAL A 82 -17.42 -27.12 12.90
CA VAL A 82 -17.18 -26.06 13.90
C VAL A 82 -15.83 -25.40 13.70
N ASP A 83 -15.65 -24.22 14.29
CA ASP A 83 -14.35 -23.55 14.30
C ASP A 83 -13.31 -24.37 15.05
N CYS A 84 -12.11 -24.42 14.47
CA CYS A 84 -10.99 -25.11 15.04
C CYS A 84 -10.58 -24.43 16.33
N LYS A 85 -10.60 -25.18 17.43
CA LYS A 85 -10.24 -24.68 18.77
C LYS A 85 -8.76 -24.25 18.86
N VAL A 86 -7.89 -24.83 18.04
CA VAL A 86 -6.43 -24.55 18.06
C VAL A 86 -6.11 -23.22 17.37
N CYS A 87 -6.54 -23.05 16.12
CA CYS A 87 -6.29 -21.81 15.37
C CYS A 87 -7.42 -20.79 15.49
N LYS A 88 -8.48 -21.08 16.26
CA LYS A 88 -9.67 -20.23 16.44
C LYS A 88 -10.32 -19.82 15.11
N GLY A 89 -10.42 -20.75 14.17
CA GLY A 89 -10.98 -20.48 12.83
C GLY A 89 -10.02 -19.87 11.80
N ALA A 90 -8.78 -19.52 12.16
CA ALA A 90 -7.85 -18.86 11.23
C ALA A 90 -7.23 -19.78 10.15
N GLY A 91 -7.31 -21.10 10.30
CA GLY A 91 -6.68 -22.08 9.39
C GLY A 91 -5.14 -22.19 9.49
N LEU A 92 -4.51 -21.32 10.27
CA LEU A 92 -3.07 -21.33 10.52
C LEU A 92 -2.74 -21.05 12.00
N VAL A 93 -1.63 -21.60 12.46
CA VAL A 93 -1.05 -21.28 13.77
C VAL A 93 -0.04 -20.14 13.57
N LEU A 94 -0.29 -19.02 14.23
CA LEU A 94 0.54 -17.82 14.08
C LEU A 94 1.98 -18.05 14.58
N CYS A 95 2.94 -17.54 13.82
CA CYS A 95 4.34 -17.58 14.19
C CYS A 95 4.57 -16.67 15.40
N LYS A 96 5.02 -17.27 16.52
CA LYS A 96 5.28 -16.54 17.78
C LYS A 96 6.37 -15.47 17.66
N LYS A 97 7.34 -15.62 16.74
CA LYS A 97 8.46 -14.67 16.57
C LYS A 97 7.98 -13.34 15.98
N CYS A 98 7.24 -13.40 14.88
CA CYS A 98 6.73 -12.21 14.19
C CYS A 98 5.29 -11.84 14.58
N ARG A 99 4.64 -12.61 15.46
CA ARG A 99 3.24 -12.43 15.88
C ARG A 99 2.26 -12.38 14.70
N GLY A 100 2.47 -13.20 13.68
CA GLY A 100 1.59 -13.21 12.51
C GLY A 100 2.01 -12.30 11.35
N SER A 101 2.92 -11.34 11.53
CA SER A 101 3.21 -10.35 10.47
C SER A 101 3.93 -10.92 9.25
N GLY A 102 4.62 -12.05 9.39
CA GLY A 102 5.49 -12.60 8.35
C GLY A 102 6.85 -11.90 8.25
N TYR A 103 7.02 -10.72 8.84
CA TYR A 103 8.25 -9.94 8.77
C TYR A 103 9.01 -9.93 10.09
N SER A 104 10.33 -9.84 9.99
CA SER A 104 11.20 -9.64 11.14
C SER A 104 10.89 -8.27 11.78
N LYS A 105 11.01 -8.19 13.10
CA LYS A 105 11.01 -6.91 13.80
C LYS A 105 12.38 -6.25 13.59
N ARG A 106 12.63 -5.65 12.43
CA ARG A 106 13.68 -4.63 12.35
C ARG A 106 13.08 -3.30 12.79
N LEU A 107 13.74 -2.64 13.76
CA LEU A 107 13.55 -1.21 14.06
C LEU A 107 14.09 -0.37 12.89
#